data_AF-A0A9W8L7W6-F1
#
_entry.id   AF-A0A9W8L7W6-F1
#
_cell.length_a   1.000
_cell.length_b   1.000
_cell.length_c   1.000
_cell.angle_alpha   90.00
_cell.angle_beta   90.00
_cell.angle_gamma   90.00
#
_symmetry.space_group_name_H-M   'P 1'
#
loop_
_entity.id
_entity.type
_entity.pdbx_description
1 polymer ?
#
loop_
_entity_poly.entity_id
_entity_poly.type
_entity_poly.pdbx_seq_one_letter_code
_entity_poly.pdbx_strand_id
1 'polypeptide(L)'
;KAVVILEPMLKDSVDFVVEAACVSLAFILIQQNEAYDPKVADVRKRYSTLIEAKHGEGVTKFGAAISQGIIDAGGRNVTIELTSGDGQLNMAACAGMLLFTQFWYWFPLAHFLALTFKPTALIAVNKNLRLPKLDATCLSRKALFAYPAAIEQPVVVAPTKIATAVLSTTAKAKRGAKKSEDMEVEPPAAAKAAPAVPEESGMDVDEGSDAKAQLLKKGRKGGAESPFAVGNMTRLLTYQERFVKWPAGSRYVPVKQGTISGVLLVKDTTPSKPEDLIVSMLEDDLADEEEMATAPTTSSEVPPPEPFEYPFDNDRV
;
A
#
# COMPACT_ATOMS: atom_id res chain seq x y z
N LYS A 1 11.08 -13.22 -14.98
CA LYS A 1 12.27 -14.10 -15.17
C LYS A 1 13.05 -14.33 -13.86
N ALA A 2 13.21 -13.36 -12.97
CA ALA A 2 13.76 -13.61 -11.62
C ALA A 2 12.75 -14.22 -10.62
N VAL A 3 11.53 -13.67 -10.55
CA VAL A 3 10.46 -14.12 -9.62
C VAL A 3 10.22 -15.65 -9.64
N VAL A 4 10.22 -16.26 -10.83
CA VAL A 4 10.03 -17.72 -11.03
C VAL A 4 11.12 -18.57 -10.36
N ILE A 5 12.33 -18.02 -10.16
CA ILE A 5 13.44 -18.69 -9.47
C ILE A 5 13.29 -18.59 -7.95
N LEU A 6 12.70 -17.50 -7.45
CA LEU A 6 12.49 -17.25 -6.02
C LEU A 6 11.23 -17.94 -5.47
N GLU A 7 10.22 -18.17 -6.31
CA GLU A 7 9.00 -18.92 -5.98
C GLU A 7 9.22 -20.30 -5.33
N PRO A 8 10.12 -21.19 -5.81
CA PRO A 8 10.44 -22.43 -5.12
C PRO A 8 11.21 -22.21 -3.82
N MET A 9 12.07 -21.19 -3.73
CA MET A 9 12.87 -20.89 -2.54
C MET A 9 12.00 -20.46 -1.34
N LEU A 10 10.81 -19.89 -1.58
CA LEU A 10 9.78 -19.62 -0.53
C LEU A 10 9.16 -20.89 0.09
N LYS A 11 9.49 -22.07 -0.43
CA LYS A 11 9.00 -23.39 0.01
C LYS A 11 10.14 -24.32 0.40
N ASP A 12 11.36 -23.80 0.51
CA ASP A 12 12.50 -24.58 0.97
C ASP A 12 12.28 -25.03 2.43
N SER A 13 12.93 -26.14 2.80
CA SER A 13 13.00 -26.63 4.18
C SER A 13 13.86 -25.77 5.11
N VAL A 14 14.72 -24.92 4.56
CA VAL A 14 15.73 -24.16 5.30
C VAL A 14 15.29 -22.70 5.48
N ASP A 15 15.08 -22.28 6.72
CA ASP A 15 14.52 -20.97 7.06
C ASP A 15 15.30 -19.76 6.51
N PHE A 16 16.64 -19.80 6.53
CA PHE A 16 17.45 -18.72 5.97
C PHE A 16 17.32 -18.59 4.44
N VAL A 17 16.96 -19.66 3.74
CA VAL A 17 16.67 -19.63 2.30
C VAL A 17 15.31 -18.97 2.06
N VAL A 18 14.31 -19.28 2.89
CA VAL A 18 12.98 -18.63 2.85
C VAL A 18 13.08 -17.14 3.19
N GLU A 19 13.89 -16.78 4.19
CA GLU A 19 14.17 -15.40 4.56
C GLU A 19 14.76 -14.59 3.39
N ALA A 20 15.86 -15.07 2.80
CA ALA A 20 16.52 -14.44 1.67
C ALA A 20 15.61 -14.36 0.43
N ALA A 21 14.76 -15.37 0.20
CA ALA A 21 13.78 -15.37 -0.88
C ALA A 21 12.70 -14.30 -0.69
N CYS A 22 12.17 -14.12 0.53
CA CYS A 22 11.25 -13.02 0.86
C CYS A 22 11.89 -11.67 0.57
N VAL A 23 13.10 -11.42 1.08
CA VAL A 23 13.78 -10.11 0.91
C VAL A 23 14.07 -9.82 -0.56
N SER A 24 14.53 -10.83 -1.31
CA SER A 24 14.78 -10.72 -2.76
C SER A 24 13.51 -10.41 -3.56
N LEU A 25 12.37 -11.03 -3.20
CA LEU A 25 11.08 -10.74 -3.83
C LEU A 25 10.58 -9.33 -3.50
N ALA A 26 10.81 -8.85 -2.28
CA ALA A 26 10.47 -7.47 -1.90
C ALA A 26 11.22 -6.44 -2.74
N PHE A 27 12.52 -6.64 -3.01
CA PHE A 27 13.30 -5.78 -3.89
C PHE A 27 12.78 -5.76 -5.34
N ILE A 28 12.38 -6.91 -5.88
CA ILE A 28 11.90 -7.00 -7.27
C ILE A 28 10.50 -6.40 -7.43
N LEU A 29 9.62 -6.59 -6.45
CA LEU A 29 8.20 -6.19 -6.50
C LEU A 29 7.93 -4.81 -5.88
N ILE A 30 8.96 -4.08 -5.45
CA ILE A 30 8.82 -2.74 -4.91
C ILE A 30 8.08 -1.83 -5.90
N GLN A 31 7.15 -1.02 -5.39
CA GLN A 31 6.26 -0.12 -6.14
C GLN A 31 5.27 -0.76 -7.14
N GLN A 32 5.38 -2.06 -7.44
CA GLN A 32 4.47 -2.76 -8.35
C GLN A 32 3.10 -2.98 -7.71
N ASN A 33 2.07 -3.12 -8.56
CA ASN A 33 0.70 -3.35 -8.12
C ASN A 33 0.09 -4.59 -8.81
N GLU A 34 -1.05 -5.05 -8.28
CA GLU A 34 -1.74 -6.26 -8.74
C GLU A 34 -2.24 -6.17 -10.20
N ALA A 35 -2.45 -4.94 -10.71
CA ALA A 35 -2.83 -4.71 -12.09
C ALA A 35 -1.66 -4.82 -13.07
N TYR A 36 -0.42 -4.69 -12.58
CA TYR A 36 0.81 -4.87 -13.35
C TYR A 36 1.33 -6.33 -13.27
N ASP A 37 1.43 -6.89 -12.06
CA ASP A 37 1.70 -8.32 -11.84
C ASP A 37 0.78 -8.86 -10.72
N PRO A 38 -0.14 -9.82 -11.03
CA PRO A 38 -1.03 -10.38 -10.02
C PRO A 38 -0.28 -11.11 -8.89
N LYS A 39 0.98 -11.53 -9.10
CA LYS A 39 1.80 -12.19 -8.08
C LYS A 39 2.09 -11.32 -6.87
N VAL A 40 2.01 -9.99 -7.01
CA VAL A 40 2.17 -9.06 -5.88
C VAL A 40 1.14 -9.36 -4.77
N ALA A 41 -0.09 -9.73 -5.14
CA ALA A 41 -1.14 -10.09 -4.18
C ALA A 41 -0.77 -11.35 -3.36
N ASP A 42 -0.26 -12.36 -4.05
CA ASP A 42 0.06 -13.66 -3.44
C ASP A 42 1.31 -13.60 -2.57
N VAL A 43 2.33 -12.82 -2.98
CA VAL A 43 3.52 -12.55 -2.17
C VAL A 43 3.17 -11.77 -0.90
N ARG A 44 2.33 -10.72 -1.00
CA ARG A 44 1.85 -9.97 0.19
C ARG A 44 1.09 -10.87 1.17
N LYS A 45 0.15 -11.69 0.69
CA LYS A 45 -0.56 -12.68 1.53
C LYS A 45 0.39 -13.67 2.18
N ARG A 46 1.45 -14.10 1.47
CA ARG A 46 2.48 -15.00 2.01
C ARG A 46 3.25 -14.34 3.15
N TYR A 47 3.62 -13.07 3.06
CA TYR A 47 4.29 -12.36 4.15
C TYR A 47 3.40 -12.26 5.40
N SER A 48 2.14 -11.84 5.27
CA SER A 48 1.19 -11.84 6.40
C SER A 48 1.06 -13.22 7.03
N THR A 49 0.92 -14.27 6.21
CA THR A 49 0.82 -15.67 6.69
C THR A 49 2.06 -16.11 7.48
N LEU A 50 3.27 -15.74 7.03
CA LEU A 50 4.52 -16.09 7.70
C LEU A 50 4.71 -15.31 9.01
N ILE A 51 4.26 -14.06 9.08
CA ILE A 51 4.28 -13.23 10.30
C ILE A 51 3.30 -13.78 11.34
N GLU A 52 2.08 -14.14 10.94
CA GLU A 52 1.04 -14.69 11.81
C GLU A 52 1.30 -16.14 12.27
N ALA A 53 2.21 -16.87 11.59
CA ALA A 53 2.49 -18.27 11.87
C ALA A 53 3.10 -18.48 13.27
N LYS A 54 2.27 -18.86 14.26
CA LYS A 54 2.72 -19.10 15.64
C LYS A 54 3.96 -20.00 15.73
N HIS A 55 3.97 -21.11 14.98
CA HIS A 55 5.03 -22.11 14.97
C HIS A 55 6.14 -21.88 13.94
N GLY A 56 6.19 -20.72 13.26
CA GLY A 56 7.30 -20.39 12.36
C GLY A 56 8.56 -19.98 13.11
N GLU A 57 9.72 -20.30 12.55
CA GLU A 57 11.04 -19.89 13.06
C GLU A 57 11.21 -18.36 13.09
N GLY A 58 12.06 -17.89 14.00
CA GLY A 58 12.32 -16.46 14.18
C GLY A 58 12.91 -15.79 12.94
N VAL A 59 13.79 -16.50 12.26
CA VAL A 59 14.49 -16.08 11.03
C VAL A 59 13.49 -15.82 9.89
N THR A 60 12.63 -16.80 9.59
CA THR A 60 11.58 -16.68 8.56
C THR A 60 10.60 -15.54 8.85
N LYS A 61 10.25 -15.30 10.13
CA LYS A 61 9.41 -14.16 10.56
C LYS A 61 10.10 -12.81 10.37
N PHE A 62 11.38 -12.71 10.73
CA PHE A 62 12.18 -11.50 10.57
C PHE A 62 12.29 -11.09 9.09
N GLY A 63 12.61 -12.05 8.20
CA GLY A 63 12.63 -11.83 6.76
C GLY A 63 11.28 -11.38 6.22
N ALA A 64 10.18 -12.02 6.62
CA ALA A 64 8.83 -11.63 6.18
C ALA A 64 8.44 -10.21 6.65
N ALA A 65 8.78 -9.85 7.89
CA ALA A 65 8.51 -8.52 8.45
C ALA A 65 9.31 -7.42 7.73
N ILE A 66 10.61 -7.63 7.50
CA ILE A 66 11.45 -6.71 6.72
C ILE A 66 10.93 -6.60 5.28
N SER A 67 10.57 -7.72 4.65
CA SER A 67 10.08 -7.76 3.27
C SER A 67 8.78 -7.00 3.09
N GLN A 68 7.86 -7.07 4.07
CA GLN A 68 6.65 -6.25 4.10
C GLN A 68 6.99 -4.75 4.20
N GLY A 69 7.92 -4.38 5.09
CA GLY A 69 8.37 -3.00 5.26
C GLY A 69 9.04 -2.42 4.00
N ILE A 70 9.82 -3.23 3.28
CA ILE A 70 10.47 -2.85 2.02
C ILE A 70 9.45 -2.59 0.91
N ILE A 71 8.47 -3.49 0.73
CA ILE A 71 7.45 -3.33 -0.31
C ILE A 71 6.59 -2.07 -0.10
N ASP A 72 6.36 -1.70 1.17
CA ASP A 72 5.55 -0.53 1.55
C ASP A 72 6.39 0.71 1.93
N ALA A 73 7.71 0.67 1.69
CA ALA A 73 8.66 1.71 2.08
C ALA A 73 8.29 3.10 1.54
N GLY A 74 8.59 4.15 2.34
CA GLY A 74 8.38 5.55 1.96
C GLY A 74 6.97 5.88 1.50
N GLY A 75 5.94 5.26 2.11
CA GLY A 75 4.55 5.41 1.67
C GLY A 75 4.30 4.87 0.25
N ARG A 76 5.05 3.86 -0.18
CA ARG A 76 5.10 3.29 -1.55
C ARG A 76 5.63 4.25 -2.62
N ASN A 77 6.33 5.32 -2.22
CA ASN A 77 6.89 6.35 -3.11
C ASN A 77 8.41 6.28 -3.30
N VAL A 78 9.09 5.30 -2.71
CA VAL A 78 10.52 5.04 -2.95
C VAL A 78 10.72 3.75 -3.74
N THR A 79 11.75 3.75 -4.57
CA THR A 79 12.27 2.57 -5.28
C THR A 79 13.69 2.28 -4.78
N ILE A 80 14.24 1.13 -5.18
CA ILE A 80 15.64 0.77 -4.93
C ILE A 80 16.40 0.87 -6.25
N GLU A 81 17.34 1.82 -6.33
CA GLU A 81 18.14 2.08 -7.53
C GLU A 81 19.64 2.15 -7.18
N LEU A 82 20.42 1.21 -7.72
CA LEU A 82 21.88 1.16 -7.59
C LEU A 82 22.60 2.07 -8.61
N THR A 83 21.89 2.48 -9.67
CA THR A 83 22.37 3.37 -10.73
C THR A 83 21.50 4.61 -10.81
N SER A 84 22.10 5.77 -11.06
CA SER A 84 21.36 6.97 -11.45
C SER A 84 20.71 6.79 -12.84
N GLY A 85 19.72 7.62 -13.17
CA GLY A 85 19.06 7.60 -14.49
C GLY A 85 20.01 7.87 -15.66
N ASP A 86 21.16 8.51 -15.41
CA ASP A 86 22.25 8.72 -16.38
C ASP A 86 23.22 7.52 -16.47
N GLY A 87 22.90 6.37 -15.86
CA GLY A 87 23.68 5.13 -15.92
C GLY A 87 24.89 5.07 -14.98
N GLN A 88 25.22 6.16 -14.27
CA GLN A 88 26.30 6.20 -13.28
C GLN A 88 25.96 5.41 -12.02
N LEU A 89 26.95 4.72 -11.44
CA LEU A 89 26.77 3.95 -10.20
C LEU A 89 26.58 4.88 -8.99
N ASN A 90 25.49 4.69 -8.23
CA ASN A 90 25.31 5.38 -6.96
C ASN A 90 26.11 4.64 -5.87
N MET A 91 27.29 5.17 -5.53
CA MET A 91 28.18 4.57 -4.53
C MET A 91 27.51 4.41 -3.16
N ALA A 92 26.68 5.37 -2.73
CA ALA A 92 25.97 5.29 -1.45
C ALA A 92 24.94 4.16 -1.42
N ALA A 93 24.17 3.99 -2.50
CA ALA A 93 23.23 2.88 -2.63
C ALA A 93 23.95 1.52 -2.72
N CYS A 94 25.09 1.44 -3.42
CA CYS A 94 25.87 0.21 -3.50
C CYS A 94 26.50 -0.17 -2.15
N ALA A 95 27.04 0.80 -1.42
CA ALA A 95 27.55 0.59 -0.06
C ALA A 95 26.43 0.19 0.92
N GLY A 96 25.28 0.86 0.86
CA GLY A 96 24.11 0.53 1.68
C GLY A 96 23.57 -0.88 1.41
N MET A 97 23.48 -1.29 0.14
CA MET A 97 23.09 -2.65 -0.24
C MET A 97 24.12 -3.69 0.21
N LEU A 98 25.43 -3.41 0.09
CA LEU A 98 26.48 -4.30 0.57
C LEU A 98 26.40 -4.52 2.09
N LEU A 99 26.29 -3.43 2.87
CA LEU A 99 26.14 -3.50 4.33
C LEU A 99 24.86 -4.24 4.73
N PHE A 100 23.74 -3.98 4.03
CA PHE A 100 22.49 -4.70 4.25
C PHE A 100 22.67 -6.22 4.12
N THR A 101 23.37 -6.74 3.10
CA THR A 101 23.57 -8.21 2.96
C THR A 101 24.29 -8.88 4.14
N GLN A 102 24.96 -8.11 5.00
CA GLN A 102 25.74 -8.62 6.14
C GLN A 102 24.99 -8.53 7.49
N PHE A 103 23.68 -8.27 7.51
CA PHE A 103 22.91 -8.17 8.77
C PHE A 103 22.94 -9.43 9.65
N TRP A 104 23.31 -10.60 9.10
CA TRP A 104 23.35 -11.91 9.76
C TRP A 104 24.08 -11.93 11.11
N TYR A 105 25.24 -11.30 11.19
CA TYR A 105 26.05 -11.24 12.41
C TYR A 105 25.83 -9.95 13.22
N TRP A 106 25.24 -8.92 12.60
CA TRP A 106 24.98 -7.62 13.22
C TRP A 106 23.68 -7.02 12.67
N PHE A 107 22.55 -7.37 13.29
CA PHE A 107 21.21 -6.97 12.84
C PHE A 107 21.03 -5.47 12.54
N PRO A 108 21.64 -4.52 13.29
CA PRO A 108 21.56 -3.10 12.96
C PRO A 108 22.08 -2.71 11.56
N LEU A 109 22.88 -3.57 10.89
CA LEU A 109 23.29 -3.32 9.51
C LEU A 109 22.10 -3.31 8.53
N ALA A 110 20.96 -3.90 8.89
CA ALA A 110 19.74 -3.85 8.08
C ALA A 110 19.24 -2.41 7.82
N HIS A 111 19.56 -1.45 8.69
CA HIS A 111 19.15 -0.05 8.53
C HIS A 111 19.86 0.68 7.38
N PHE A 112 21.03 0.20 6.92
CA PHE A 112 21.75 0.82 5.79
C PHE A 112 21.02 0.68 4.44
N LEU A 113 19.97 -0.13 4.38
CA LEU A 113 19.05 -0.16 3.24
C LEU A 113 18.43 1.22 2.95
N ALA A 114 18.32 2.10 3.95
CA ALA A 114 17.82 3.47 3.78
C ALA A 114 18.59 4.27 2.70
N LEU A 115 19.89 4.03 2.54
CA LEU A 115 20.73 4.66 1.50
C LEU A 115 20.41 4.21 0.07
N THR A 116 19.69 3.10 -0.07
CA THR A 116 19.29 2.53 -1.38
C THR A 116 17.95 3.09 -1.87
N PHE A 117 17.15 3.67 -0.96
CA PHE A 117 15.84 4.20 -1.28
C PHE A 117 15.96 5.55 -2.00
N LYS A 118 15.38 5.61 -3.18
CA LYS A 118 15.28 6.81 -4.01
C LYS A 118 13.80 7.18 -4.21
N PRO A 119 13.37 8.42 -3.92
CA PRO A 119 11.99 8.83 -4.16
C PRO A 119 11.68 8.91 -5.66
N THR A 120 10.52 8.38 -6.07
CA THR A 120 10.05 8.37 -7.46
C THR A 120 8.89 9.34 -7.62
N ALA A 121 9.21 10.60 -7.88
CA ALA A 121 8.25 11.68 -8.05
C ALA A 121 8.62 12.53 -9.28
N LEU A 122 7.62 13.21 -9.84
CA LEU A 122 7.81 14.33 -10.76
C LEU A 122 8.02 15.59 -9.90
N ILE A 123 9.25 16.09 -9.81
CA ILE A 123 9.60 17.32 -9.09
C ILE A 123 10.13 18.32 -10.11
N ALA A 124 9.25 19.13 -10.68
CA ALA A 124 9.63 20.16 -11.62
C ALA A 124 9.76 21.52 -10.91
N VAL A 125 10.84 22.24 -11.24
CA VAL A 125 11.33 23.41 -10.52
C VAL A 125 11.62 24.52 -11.53
N ASN A 126 11.22 25.76 -11.24
CA ASN A 126 11.45 26.92 -12.12
C ASN A 126 12.85 27.53 -11.89
N LYS A 127 13.24 28.53 -12.70
CA LYS A 127 14.52 29.26 -12.59
C LYS A 127 14.82 29.76 -11.17
N ASN A 128 13.79 30.15 -10.42
CA ASN A 128 13.91 30.70 -9.07
C ASN A 128 13.88 29.62 -7.97
N LEU A 129 14.11 28.35 -8.31
CA LEU A 129 14.04 27.16 -7.44
C LEU A 129 12.67 26.85 -6.80
N ARG A 130 11.63 27.62 -7.13
CA ARG A 130 10.24 27.39 -6.68
C ARG A 130 9.52 26.31 -7.49
N LEU A 131 8.47 25.74 -6.91
CA LEU A 131 7.65 24.65 -7.46
C LEU A 131 6.41 25.19 -8.22
N PRO A 132 6.41 25.27 -9.56
CA PRO A 132 5.21 25.64 -10.32
C PRO A 132 4.16 24.52 -10.32
N LYS A 133 2.87 24.87 -10.35
CA LYS A 133 1.80 23.94 -10.71
C LYS A 133 1.88 23.67 -12.21
N LEU A 134 1.99 22.40 -12.56
CA LEU A 134 2.01 21.89 -13.93
C LEU A 134 1.39 20.51 -13.99
N ASP A 135 0.83 20.17 -15.15
CA ASP A 135 0.21 18.89 -15.44
C ASP A 135 0.89 18.25 -16.66
N ALA A 136 1.51 17.09 -16.46
CA ALA A 136 1.97 16.23 -17.54
C ALA A 136 0.86 15.22 -17.92
N THR A 137 0.78 14.79 -19.18
CA THR A 137 -0.25 13.83 -19.61
C THR A 137 0.31 12.42 -19.65
N CYS A 138 -0.27 11.50 -18.87
CA CYS A 138 0.05 10.07 -18.93
C CYS A 138 -0.92 9.35 -19.88
N LEU A 139 -0.40 8.72 -20.93
CA LEU A 139 -1.15 8.03 -22.00
C LEU A 139 -1.53 6.58 -21.66
N SER A 140 -1.80 6.27 -20.39
CA SER A 140 -2.03 4.90 -19.94
C SER A 140 -3.07 4.85 -18.83
N ARG A 141 -3.55 3.65 -18.48
CA ARG A 141 -4.64 3.46 -17.50
C ARG A 141 -4.15 3.81 -16.08
N LYS A 142 -4.85 4.71 -15.40
CA LYS A 142 -4.56 5.09 -13.99
C LYS A 142 -4.44 3.87 -13.05
N ALA A 143 -5.20 2.80 -13.29
CA ALA A 143 -5.16 1.57 -12.51
C ALA A 143 -3.78 0.86 -12.49
N LEU A 144 -2.94 1.05 -13.53
CA LEU A 144 -1.59 0.45 -13.59
C LEU A 144 -0.57 1.15 -12.68
N PHE A 145 -0.87 2.36 -12.21
CA PHE A 145 0.03 3.19 -11.40
C PHE A 145 -0.58 3.56 -10.03
N ALA A 146 -1.85 3.23 -9.82
CA ALA A 146 -2.54 3.38 -8.55
C ALA A 146 -1.80 2.61 -7.45
N TYR A 147 -1.81 3.16 -6.24
CA TYR A 147 -1.38 2.41 -5.06
C TYR A 147 -2.21 1.13 -4.94
N PRO A 148 -1.61 0.00 -4.51
CA PRO A 148 -2.37 -1.13 -4.01
C PRO A 148 -3.34 -0.66 -2.91
N ALA A 149 -4.43 -1.39 -2.68
CA ALA A 149 -5.32 -1.10 -1.57
C ALA A 149 -4.52 -1.02 -0.24
N ALA A 150 -4.98 -0.19 0.69
CA ALA A 150 -4.54 -0.31 2.07
C ALA A 150 -5.04 -1.66 2.60
N ILE A 151 -4.22 -2.35 3.40
CA ILE A 151 -4.71 -3.48 4.16
C ILE A 151 -5.65 -2.89 5.21
N GLU A 152 -6.95 -3.16 5.08
CA GLU A 152 -7.92 -2.77 6.10
C GLU A 152 -7.49 -3.40 7.43
N GLN A 153 -7.20 -2.56 8.43
CA GLN A 153 -6.92 -3.06 9.76
C GLN A 153 -8.14 -3.86 10.22
N PRO A 154 -7.97 -5.04 10.84
CA PRO A 154 -9.10 -5.81 11.34
C PRO A 154 -9.74 -5.04 12.50
N VAL A 155 -10.74 -4.22 12.18
CA VAL A 155 -11.70 -3.69 13.14
C VAL A 155 -12.20 -4.88 13.92
N VAL A 156 -11.95 -4.86 15.24
CA VAL A 156 -12.12 -6.01 16.14
C VAL A 156 -13.46 -6.70 15.83
N VAL A 157 -13.39 -7.92 15.29
CA VAL A 157 -14.56 -8.61 14.74
C VAL A 157 -15.47 -9.04 15.88
N ALA A 158 -16.35 -8.12 16.27
CA ALA A 158 -17.52 -8.40 17.08
C ALA A 158 -18.33 -9.55 16.41
N PRO A 159 -18.96 -10.43 17.20
CA PRO A 159 -18.85 -11.86 16.96
C PRO A 159 -19.80 -12.40 15.88
N THR A 160 -19.46 -12.21 14.60
CA THR A 160 -20.12 -12.85 13.44
C THR A 160 -20.13 -14.37 13.51
N LYS A 161 -19.20 -14.98 14.27
CA LYS A 161 -19.17 -16.43 14.56
C LYS A 161 -20.43 -16.94 15.30
N ILE A 162 -21.20 -16.08 15.97
CA ILE A 162 -22.46 -16.48 16.63
C ILE A 162 -23.56 -16.76 15.61
N ALA A 163 -23.65 -15.98 14.52
CA ALA A 163 -24.70 -16.16 13.50
C ALA A 163 -24.59 -17.53 12.79
N THR A 164 -23.37 -17.96 12.45
CA THR A 164 -23.13 -19.27 11.83
C THR A 164 -23.38 -20.43 12.80
N ALA A 165 -23.11 -20.22 14.10
CA ALA A 165 -23.40 -21.22 15.13
C ALA A 165 -24.91 -21.48 15.24
N VAL A 166 -25.74 -20.42 15.30
CA VAL A 166 -27.21 -20.53 15.35
C VAL A 166 -27.75 -21.22 14.10
N LEU A 167 -27.27 -20.89 12.89
CA LEU A 167 -27.67 -21.59 11.66
C LEU A 167 -27.34 -23.09 11.68
N SER A 168 -26.17 -23.46 12.19
CA SER A 168 -25.76 -24.87 12.26
C SER A 168 -26.53 -25.69 13.31
N THR A 169 -26.89 -25.09 14.45
CA THR A 169 -27.71 -25.77 15.47
C THR A 169 -29.17 -25.86 15.02
N THR A 170 -29.75 -24.81 14.43
CA THR A 170 -31.13 -24.85 13.90
C THR A 170 -31.27 -25.83 12.74
N ALA A 171 -30.30 -25.92 11.83
CA ALA A 171 -30.31 -26.92 10.76
C ALA A 171 -30.18 -28.36 11.29
N LYS A 172 -29.36 -28.58 12.33
CA LYS A 172 -29.18 -29.90 12.96
C LYS A 172 -30.41 -30.31 13.78
N ALA A 173 -31.07 -29.37 14.45
CA ALA A 173 -32.35 -29.58 15.14
C ALA A 173 -33.48 -29.92 14.14
N LYS A 174 -33.59 -29.18 13.04
CA LYS A 174 -34.59 -29.43 11.98
C LYS A 174 -34.35 -30.76 11.25
N ARG A 175 -33.10 -31.21 11.14
CA ARG A 175 -32.74 -32.57 10.67
C ARG A 175 -33.00 -33.66 11.73
N GLY A 176 -32.86 -33.35 13.02
CA GLY A 176 -33.21 -34.26 14.11
C GLY A 176 -34.72 -34.53 14.14
N ALA A 177 -35.54 -33.47 14.15
CA ALA A 177 -36.99 -33.55 14.14
C ALA A 177 -37.54 -34.35 12.94
N LYS A 178 -37.04 -34.09 11.73
CA LYS A 178 -37.41 -34.86 10.54
C LYS A 178 -37.00 -36.34 10.57
N LYS A 179 -36.01 -36.72 11.40
CA LYS A 179 -35.60 -38.12 11.55
C LYS A 179 -36.37 -38.85 12.65
N SER A 180 -37.06 -38.14 13.54
CA SER A 180 -38.03 -38.71 14.48
C SER A 180 -39.44 -38.84 13.90
N GLU A 181 -39.79 -38.08 12.85
CA GLU A 181 -41.07 -38.26 12.13
C GLU A 181 -41.09 -39.48 11.20
N ASP A 182 -39.92 -39.94 10.74
CA ASP A 182 -39.76 -41.02 9.75
C ASP A 182 -39.64 -42.43 10.40
N MET A 183 -39.97 -42.55 11.69
CA MET A 183 -39.87 -43.80 12.47
C MET A 183 -40.93 -43.90 13.57
N GLU A 184 -42.22 -43.74 13.27
CA GLU A 184 -43.31 -44.36 14.07
C GLU A 184 -44.66 -44.43 13.34
N VAL A 185 -45.17 -45.67 13.19
CA VAL A 185 -46.47 -46.12 12.65
C VAL A 185 -46.70 -47.47 13.38
N GLU A 186 -47.74 -47.76 14.18
CA GLU A 186 -49.13 -47.29 14.29
C GLU A 186 -49.68 -47.48 15.76
N PRO A 187 -50.99 -47.29 16.12
CA PRO A 187 -51.40 -46.73 17.42
C PRO A 187 -52.27 -47.67 18.30
N PRO A 188 -53.02 -47.16 19.31
CA PRO A 188 -54.48 -47.12 19.08
C PRO A 188 -55.28 -45.93 19.68
N ALA A 189 -56.25 -45.45 18.88
CA ALA A 189 -57.58 -44.91 19.21
C ALA A 189 -57.81 -43.92 20.39
N ALA A 190 -58.22 -42.68 20.07
CA ALA A 190 -59.61 -42.21 20.25
C ALA A 190 -59.92 -40.77 19.72
N ALA A 191 -61.01 -40.67 18.93
CA ALA A 191 -61.98 -39.56 18.86
C ALA A 191 -61.64 -38.13 18.31
N LYS A 192 -62.10 -37.91 17.06
CA LYS A 192 -62.96 -36.80 16.54
C LYS A 192 -62.39 -35.56 15.80
N ALA A 193 -63.01 -35.36 14.62
CA ALA A 193 -63.32 -34.12 13.87
C ALA A 193 -62.35 -33.63 12.76
N ALA A 194 -62.88 -33.64 11.53
CA ALA A 194 -62.37 -33.06 10.26
C ALA A 194 -62.98 -31.65 10.03
N PRO A 195 -62.73 -30.87 8.94
CA PRO A 195 -62.03 -31.14 7.64
C PRO A 195 -60.84 -30.17 7.37
N ALA A 196 -60.22 -30.01 6.19
CA ALA A 196 -60.53 -30.39 4.80
C ALA A 196 -59.29 -30.63 3.89
N VAL A 197 -59.53 -30.69 2.56
CA VAL A 197 -58.61 -30.88 1.41
C VAL A 197 -58.47 -29.57 0.60
N PRO A 198 -57.56 -29.41 -0.42
CA PRO A 198 -56.87 -30.43 -1.22
C PRO A 198 -55.34 -30.27 -1.45
N GLU A 199 -54.77 -31.26 -2.14
CA GLU A 199 -53.40 -31.29 -2.69
C GLU A 199 -53.24 -30.31 -3.87
N GLU A 200 -51.98 -29.92 -4.15
CA GLU A 200 -51.57 -29.57 -5.52
C GLU A 200 -50.13 -30.02 -5.81
N SER A 201 -49.90 -30.49 -7.04
CA SER A 201 -48.64 -31.02 -7.56
C SER A 201 -47.61 -29.93 -7.89
N GLY A 202 -46.31 -30.21 -7.69
CA GLY A 202 -45.24 -29.30 -8.13
C GLY A 202 -43.89 -29.98 -8.35
N MET A 203 -43.46 -30.04 -9.60
CA MET A 203 -42.17 -30.58 -10.07
C MET A 203 -41.25 -29.42 -10.46
N ASP A 204 -40.08 -29.29 -9.81
CA ASP A 204 -39.09 -28.23 -10.09
C ASP A 204 -37.70 -28.85 -9.79
N VAL A 205 -37.00 -29.45 -10.77
CA VAL A 205 -36.17 -28.85 -11.82
C VAL A 205 -34.91 -28.17 -11.25
N ASP A 206 -33.80 -28.88 -11.36
CA ASP A 206 -32.46 -28.47 -10.91
C ASP A 206 -31.74 -27.65 -12.00
N GLU A 207 -31.95 -26.33 -12.02
CA GLU A 207 -31.15 -25.41 -12.86
C GLU A 207 -30.65 -24.18 -12.06
N GLY A 208 -29.37 -24.18 -11.71
CA GLY A 208 -28.75 -23.10 -10.92
C GLY A 208 -27.24 -22.92 -11.10
N SER A 209 -26.62 -23.43 -12.17
CA SER A 209 -25.15 -23.41 -12.32
C SER A 209 -24.57 -22.36 -13.28
N ASP A 210 -25.36 -21.83 -14.22
CA ASP A 210 -24.85 -20.94 -15.29
C ASP A 210 -24.60 -19.48 -14.92
N ALA A 211 -25.25 -18.97 -13.86
CA ALA A 211 -25.10 -17.57 -13.43
C ALA A 211 -23.65 -17.22 -13.00
N LYS A 212 -22.88 -18.21 -12.54
CA LYS A 212 -21.50 -18.00 -12.03
C LYS A 212 -20.46 -17.98 -13.14
N ALA A 213 -20.73 -18.61 -14.29
CA ALA A 213 -19.81 -18.66 -15.43
C ALA A 213 -19.77 -17.35 -16.23
N GLN A 214 -20.87 -16.59 -16.28
CA GLN A 214 -20.93 -15.34 -17.04
C GLN A 214 -20.24 -14.15 -16.34
N LEU A 215 -20.19 -14.13 -15.01
CA LEU A 215 -19.48 -13.10 -14.25
C LEU A 215 -17.96 -13.15 -14.48
N LEU A 216 -17.38 -14.35 -14.60
CA LEU A 216 -15.94 -14.53 -14.83
C LEU A 216 -15.47 -14.11 -16.23
N LYS A 217 -16.34 -14.12 -17.25
CA LYS A 217 -16.01 -13.66 -18.61
C LYS A 217 -16.09 -12.14 -18.79
N LYS A 218 -16.71 -11.39 -17.86
CA LYS A 218 -16.88 -9.93 -17.98
C LYS A 218 -15.68 -9.12 -17.45
N GLY A 219 -14.80 -9.73 -16.66
CA GLY A 219 -13.58 -9.10 -16.12
C GLY A 219 -12.45 -8.84 -17.12
N ARG A 220 -12.58 -9.27 -18.38
CA ARG A 220 -11.57 -9.09 -19.44
C ARG A 220 -12.04 -8.16 -20.58
N LYS A 221 -12.92 -7.20 -20.28
CA LYS A 221 -13.00 -5.98 -21.11
C LYS A 221 -11.84 -5.08 -20.72
N GLY A 222 -10.84 -4.97 -21.60
CA GLY A 222 -9.74 -4.04 -21.41
C GLY A 222 -10.29 -2.63 -21.22
N GLY A 223 -9.98 -1.99 -20.09
CA GLY A 223 -10.39 -0.62 -19.83
C GLY A 223 -9.94 0.31 -20.96
N ALA A 224 -10.76 1.30 -21.29
CA ALA A 224 -10.33 2.31 -22.25
C ALA A 224 -9.02 2.96 -21.78
N GLU A 225 -8.11 3.23 -22.71
CA GLU A 225 -6.91 4.00 -22.44
C GLU A 225 -7.32 5.47 -22.33
N SER A 226 -7.83 5.85 -21.16
CA SER A 226 -8.11 7.25 -20.82
C SER A 226 -6.81 7.93 -20.38
N PRO A 227 -6.28 8.91 -21.13
CA PRO A 227 -5.15 9.70 -20.65
C PRO A 227 -5.54 10.43 -19.36
N PHE A 228 -4.60 10.54 -18.42
CA PHE A 228 -4.82 11.26 -17.16
C PHE A 228 -3.71 12.27 -16.90
N ALA A 229 -4.07 13.40 -16.28
CA ALA A 229 -3.13 14.42 -15.84
C ALA A 229 -2.34 13.94 -14.61
N VAL A 230 -1.05 14.24 -14.60
CA VAL A 230 -0.08 13.96 -13.53
C VAL A 230 0.52 15.30 -13.12
N GLY A 231 0.11 15.79 -11.95
CA GLY A 231 0.55 17.08 -11.43
C GLY A 231 2.01 17.07 -10.96
N ASN A 232 2.59 18.26 -10.77
CA ASN A 232 3.85 18.41 -10.05
C ASN A 232 3.76 17.85 -8.62
N MET A 233 4.89 17.42 -8.05
CA MET A 233 4.99 16.81 -6.72
C MET A 233 4.16 15.52 -6.54
N THR A 234 3.80 14.84 -7.63
CA THR A 234 3.10 13.55 -7.58
C THR A 234 4.03 12.37 -7.85
N ARG A 235 3.67 11.19 -7.31
CA ARG A 235 4.36 9.91 -7.54
C ARG A 235 4.39 9.61 -9.04
N LEU A 236 5.59 9.43 -9.58
CA LEU A 236 5.82 9.01 -10.96
C LEU A 236 6.79 7.82 -10.97
N LEU A 237 6.34 6.68 -11.50
CA LEU A 237 7.11 5.44 -11.49
C LEU A 237 8.07 5.36 -12.67
N THR A 238 9.23 4.73 -12.49
CA THR A 238 10.27 4.60 -13.54
C THR A 238 9.74 3.93 -14.82
N TYR A 239 8.77 3.00 -14.70
CA TYR A 239 8.10 2.37 -15.85
C TYR A 239 6.94 3.21 -16.42
N GLN A 240 6.40 4.16 -15.67
CA GLN A 240 5.36 5.10 -16.09
C GLN A 240 5.91 6.21 -16.99
N GLU A 241 7.17 6.61 -16.80
CA GLU A 241 7.85 7.66 -17.58
C GLU A 241 7.66 7.50 -19.11
N ARG A 242 7.73 6.27 -19.60
CA ARG A 242 7.58 5.93 -21.04
C ARG A 242 6.21 6.31 -21.62
N PHE A 243 5.20 6.47 -20.77
CA PHE A 243 3.82 6.83 -21.14
C PHE A 243 3.50 8.29 -20.86
N VAL A 244 4.38 9.03 -20.18
CA VAL A 244 4.16 10.46 -19.90
C VAL A 244 4.68 11.30 -21.05
N LYS A 245 3.87 12.28 -21.47
CA LYS A 245 4.28 13.31 -22.41
C LYS A 245 3.91 14.68 -21.87
N TRP A 246 4.78 15.65 -22.12
CA TRP A 246 4.51 17.06 -21.90
C TRP A 246 3.46 17.54 -22.92
N PRO A 247 2.38 18.21 -22.50
CA PRO A 247 1.36 18.67 -23.43
C PRO A 247 1.92 19.76 -24.34
N ALA A 248 1.62 19.66 -25.64
CA ALA A 248 2.12 20.60 -26.64
C ALA A 248 1.54 22.01 -26.39
N GLY A 249 2.40 22.99 -26.15
CA GLY A 249 2.01 24.35 -25.78
C GLY A 249 1.90 24.60 -24.26
N SER A 250 2.44 23.73 -23.41
CA SER A 250 2.57 24.00 -21.97
C SER A 250 3.44 25.24 -21.70
N ARG A 251 3.03 26.06 -20.72
CA ARG A 251 3.81 27.21 -20.23
C ARG A 251 5.22 26.82 -19.79
N TYR A 252 5.32 25.69 -19.09
CA TYR A 252 6.58 25.15 -18.59
C TYR A 252 7.05 24.04 -19.53
N VAL A 253 8.31 24.12 -19.96
CA VAL A 253 8.95 23.14 -20.84
C VAL A 253 10.25 22.65 -20.17
N PRO A 254 10.50 21.33 -20.06
CA PRO A 254 11.72 20.82 -19.42
C PRO A 254 12.98 21.21 -20.22
N VAL A 255 14.05 21.58 -19.51
CA VAL A 255 15.33 21.94 -20.13
C VAL A 255 16.08 20.69 -20.62
N LYS A 256 16.07 19.61 -19.83
CA LYS A 256 16.59 18.29 -20.23
C LYS A 256 15.46 17.48 -20.85
N GLN A 257 15.60 17.09 -22.12
CA GLN A 257 14.64 16.22 -22.80
C GLN A 257 14.92 14.74 -22.47
N GLY A 258 13.87 13.91 -22.41
CA GLY A 258 13.96 12.45 -22.26
C GLY A 258 13.77 11.93 -20.83
N THR A 259 14.30 12.61 -19.81
CA THR A 259 14.03 12.29 -18.39
C THR A 259 12.73 12.97 -17.94
N ILE A 260 11.87 12.27 -17.18
CA ILE A 260 10.62 12.85 -16.63
C ILE A 260 10.52 12.65 -15.09
N SER A 261 11.24 11.69 -14.50
CA SER A 261 11.30 11.51 -13.04
C SER A 261 12.44 12.29 -12.36
N GLY A 262 12.31 12.49 -11.06
CA GLY A 262 13.28 13.19 -10.23
C GLY A 262 13.11 14.70 -10.25
N VAL A 263 14.20 15.43 -10.03
CA VAL A 263 14.23 16.90 -10.06
C VAL A 263 14.53 17.39 -11.47
N LEU A 264 13.61 18.17 -12.04
CA LEU A 264 13.71 18.74 -13.39
C LEU A 264 13.67 20.27 -13.33
N LEU A 265 14.62 20.91 -14.00
CA LEU A 265 14.51 22.35 -14.29
C LEU A 265 13.57 22.55 -15.48
N VAL A 266 12.50 23.31 -15.27
CA VAL A 266 11.58 23.77 -16.32
C VAL A 266 11.83 25.23 -16.67
N LYS A 267 11.74 25.55 -17.95
CA LYS A 267 11.78 26.92 -18.47
C LYS A 267 10.36 27.41 -18.67
N ASP A 268 10.02 28.56 -18.10
CA ASP A 268 8.79 29.29 -18.43
C ASP A 268 8.92 29.95 -19.82
N THR A 269 7.93 29.72 -20.68
CA THR A 269 7.81 30.36 -22.00
C THR A 269 6.98 31.65 -21.97
N THR A 270 6.19 31.90 -20.93
CA THR A 270 5.34 33.10 -20.79
C THR A 270 5.50 33.76 -19.41
N PRO A 271 6.66 34.39 -19.11
CA PRO A 271 6.93 35.06 -17.83
C PRO A 271 6.07 36.30 -17.56
N SER A 272 5.23 36.71 -18.52
CA SER A 272 4.30 37.84 -18.38
C SER A 272 3.01 37.52 -17.60
N LYS A 273 2.78 36.26 -17.24
CA LYS A 273 1.63 35.83 -16.42
C LYS A 273 2.08 35.51 -14.98
N PRO A 274 1.26 35.77 -13.95
CA PRO A 274 1.58 35.33 -12.59
C PRO A 274 1.77 33.80 -12.54
N GLU A 275 2.67 33.32 -11.68
CA GLU A 275 2.96 31.89 -11.51
C GLU A 275 2.12 31.30 -10.37
N ASP A 276 1.34 30.26 -10.67
CA ASP A 276 0.73 29.43 -9.63
C ASP A 276 1.78 28.52 -9.03
N LEU A 277 2.25 28.86 -7.83
CA LEU A 277 3.25 28.09 -7.10
C LEU A 277 2.59 27.12 -6.11
N ILE A 278 3.31 26.04 -5.81
CA ILE A 278 3.06 25.17 -4.66
C ILE A 278 3.92 25.73 -3.53
N VAL A 279 3.29 26.09 -2.40
CA VAL A 279 4.01 26.56 -1.20
C VAL A 279 4.92 25.43 -0.72
N SER A 280 6.22 25.69 -0.61
CA SER A 280 7.15 24.76 0.01
C SER A 280 7.18 25.05 1.52
N MET A 281 7.22 24.01 2.34
CA MET A 281 7.37 24.15 3.81
C MET A 281 8.85 24.29 4.22
N LEU A 282 9.73 24.66 3.28
CA LEU A 282 11.18 24.76 3.48
C LEU A 282 11.72 26.17 3.22
N GLU A 283 10.90 27.09 2.70
CA GLU A 283 11.31 28.45 2.35
C GLU A 283 11.07 29.47 3.47
N ASP A 284 10.22 29.17 4.46
CA ASP A 284 9.92 30.12 5.55
C ASP A 284 11.02 30.11 6.65
N ASP A 285 11.60 28.95 6.98
CA ASP A 285 12.61 28.84 8.07
C ASP A 285 13.98 29.51 7.74
N LEU A 286 14.28 29.80 6.46
CA LEU A 286 15.57 30.34 6.03
C LEU A 286 15.53 31.86 5.75
N ALA A 287 14.35 32.45 5.56
CA ALA A 287 14.22 33.89 5.39
C ALA A 287 14.35 34.64 6.73
N ASP A 288 13.89 34.00 7.82
CA ASP A 288 13.93 34.57 9.17
C ASP A 288 15.36 34.70 9.74
N GLU A 289 16.34 33.92 9.25
CA GLU A 289 17.74 34.03 9.71
C GLU A 289 18.44 35.32 9.22
N GLU A 290 18.12 35.86 8.05
CA GLU A 290 18.76 37.09 7.54
C GLU A 290 18.16 38.38 8.13
N GLU A 291 16.87 38.41 8.50
CA GLU A 291 16.28 39.54 9.24
C GLU A 291 16.56 39.49 10.77
N MET A 292 16.85 38.31 11.34
CA MET A 292 17.23 38.17 12.76
C MET A 292 18.55 38.86 13.15
N ALA A 293 19.36 39.34 12.20
CA ALA A 293 20.59 40.06 12.49
C ALA A 293 20.38 41.43 13.19
N THR A 294 19.15 41.96 13.25
CA THR A 294 18.86 43.28 13.85
C THR A 294 17.65 43.35 14.80
N ALA A 295 17.02 42.22 15.16
CA ALA A 295 15.91 42.19 16.12
C ALA A 295 16.03 41.02 17.11
N PRO A 296 15.62 41.17 18.38
CA PRO A 296 15.81 40.15 19.41
C PRO A 296 14.89 38.94 19.18
N THR A 297 15.48 37.88 18.65
CA THR A 297 15.12 36.45 18.75
C THR A 297 13.80 36.12 19.45
N THR A 298 12.75 35.83 18.68
CA THR A 298 11.64 34.98 19.13
C THR A 298 11.90 33.54 18.73
N SER A 299 12.83 32.86 19.41
CA SER A 299 12.85 31.40 19.40
C SER A 299 11.55 30.90 20.06
N SER A 300 10.96 29.84 19.52
CA SER A 300 9.83 29.14 20.16
C SER A 300 10.31 28.24 21.31
N GLU A 301 11.21 28.76 22.14
CA GLU A 301 11.62 28.13 23.39
C GLU A 301 10.49 28.33 24.40
N VAL A 302 9.97 27.24 24.97
CA VAL A 302 8.95 27.33 26.02
C VAL A 302 9.58 28.12 27.17
N PRO A 303 9.02 29.29 27.57
CA PRO A 303 9.64 30.09 28.61
C PRO A 303 9.76 29.25 29.88
N PRO A 304 10.90 29.30 30.59
CA PRO A 304 11.08 28.52 31.81
C PRO A 304 9.94 28.83 32.78
N PRO A 305 9.37 27.81 33.45
CA PRO A 305 8.23 28.01 34.33
C PRO A 305 8.59 29.04 35.40
N GLU A 306 7.65 29.94 35.69
CA GLU A 306 7.85 31.00 36.67
C GLU A 306 8.31 30.43 38.02
N PRO A 307 9.22 31.12 38.75
CA PRO A 307 9.71 30.64 40.03
C PRO A 307 8.55 30.32 40.97
N PHE A 308 8.57 29.12 41.57
CA PHE A 308 7.51 28.66 42.46
C PHE A 308 7.36 29.59 43.67
N GLU A 309 6.30 30.40 43.67
CA GLU A 309 5.93 31.21 44.82
C GLU A 309 5.34 30.32 45.92
N TYR A 310 5.95 30.36 47.11
CA TYR A 310 5.42 29.64 48.26
C TYR A 310 4.16 30.35 48.78
N PRO A 311 3.03 29.64 49.00
CA PRO A 311 1.76 30.24 49.43
C PRO A 311 1.72 30.58 50.93
N PHE A 312 2.86 30.98 51.49
CA PHE A 312 3.03 31.43 52.86
C PHE A 312 3.79 32.76 52.83
N ASP A 313 3.02 33.84 52.77
CA ASP A 313 3.53 35.19 53.02
C ASP A 313 4.34 35.23 54.32
N ASN A 314 5.31 36.14 54.35
CA ASN A 314 6.31 36.26 55.41
C ASN A 314 5.74 36.94 56.68
N ASP A 315 4.49 36.63 57.03
CA ASP A 315 3.72 37.18 58.15
C ASP A 315 3.82 36.29 59.40
N ARG A 316 5.05 36.06 59.86
CA ARG A 316 5.35 35.71 61.26
C ARG A 316 6.61 36.41 61.76
N VAL A 317 6.35 37.55 62.42
CA VAL A 317 7.02 38.14 63.60
C VAL A 317 8.37 37.54 64.00
#